data_AF-A0A972KQG7-F1
#
_entry.id   AF-A0A972KQG7-F1
#
_cell.length_a   1.000
_cell.length_b   1.000
_cell.length_c   1.000
_cell.angle_alpha   90.00
_cell.angle_beta   90.00
_cell.angle_gamma   90.00
#
_symmetry.space_group_name_H-M   'P 1'
#
loop_
_entity.id
_entity.type
_entity.pdbx_description
1 polymer ?
#
loop_
_entity_poly.entity_id
_entity_poly.type
_entity_poly.pdbx_seq_one_letter_code
_entity_poly.pdbx_strand_id
1 'polypeptide(L)'
;PGKDSLDNKVGVLTFNIQDLPHSLVASILSCEGAVGVRNGCFCAHPYVKGLLKFDEADAKAVTAEILGGNRTNLPGMVRASFGCYNNTDDIDRLAEMLHVAARKEYKGRYRLDAASGSYWPEGFHYPLRDYFPFLSFTEATVSDTYTGKS
;
A
#
# COMPACT_ATOMS: atom_id res chain seq x y z
N PRO A 1 -5.31 33.49 13.63
CA PRO A 1 -5.31 32.01 13.80
C PRO A 1 -4.08 31.39 13.14
N GLY A 2 -3.14 30.89 13.94
CA GLY A 2 -1.90 30.28 13.46
C GLY A 2 -2.18 29.02 12.64
N LYS A 3 -1.35 28.76 11.63
CA LYS A 3 -1.43 27.66 10.67
C LYS A 3 -1.32 26.24 11.29
N ASP A 4 -1.20 26.18 12.62
CA ASP A 4 -0.87 24.99 13.41
C ASP A 4 -2.01 24.45 14.28
N SER A 5 -3.18 25.09 14.29
CA SER A 5 -4.36 24.51 14.96
C SER A 5 -4.75 23.20 14.28
N LEU A 6 -4.89 22.14 15.07
CA LEU A 6 -5.34 20.82 14.63
C LEU A 6 -6.86 20.80 14.37
N ASP A 7 -7.59 21.79 14.87
CA ASP A 7 -9.06 21.84 14.85
C ASP A 7 -9.64 21.93 13.42
N ASN A 8 -8.83 22.34 12.45
CA ASN A 8 -9.20 22.45 11.03
C ASN A 8 -8.46 21.46 10.11
N LYS A 9 -7.81 20.43 10.68
CA LYS A 9 -7.08 19.42 9.90
C LYS A 9 -7.87 18.12 9.81
N VAL A 10 -7.80 17.46 8.66
CA VAL A 10 -8.37 16.12 8.48
C VAL A 10 -7.36 15.10 8.98
N GLY A 11 -7.84 14.02 9.60
CA GLY A 11 -7.04 12.87 10.04
C GLY A 11 -6.50 12.06 8.87
N VAL A 12 -5.67 12.64 8.02
CA VAL A 12 -5.02 11.96 6.90
C VAL A 12 -3.52 12.11 7.06
N LEU A 13 -2.81 10.99 7.05
CA LEU A 13 -1.35 10.95 7.10
C LEU A 13 -0.83 10.27 5.84
N THR A 14 0.09 10.94 5.18
CA THR A 14 0.75 10.44 3.97
C THR A 14 2.23 10.30 4.25
N PHE A 15 2.79 9.12 3.99
CA PHE A 15 4.17 8.80 4.36
C PHE A 15 4.77 7.74 3.44
N ASN A 16 6.10 7.69 3.42
CA ASN A 16 6.91 6.65 2.82
C ASN A 16 7.89 6.13 3.87
N ILE A 17 8.24 4.84 3.78
CA ILE A 17 9.33 4.26 4.55
C ILE A 17 10.52 4.12 3.62
N GLN A 18 11.68 4.59 4.06
CA GLN A 18 12.90 4.52 3.28
C GLN A 18 13.21 3.07 2.89
N ASP A 19 13.66 2.87 1.65
CA ASP A 19 14.02 1.57 1.06
C ASP A 19 12.90 0.53 1.02
N LEU A 20 11.64 0.94 1.18
CA LEU A 20 10.47 0.06 1.04
C LEU A 20 9.47 0.63 0.02
N PRO A 21 9.07 -0.17 -0.98
CA PRO A 21 7.99 0.22 -1.89
C PRO A 21 6.68 0.44 -1.13
N HIS A 22 5.91 1.46 -1.52
CA HIS A 22 4.61 1.76 -0.90
C HIS A 22 3.62 0.58 -0.98
N SER A 23 3.73 -0.26 -2.01
CA SER A 23 2.94 -1.49 -2.16
C SER A 23 3.33 -2.59 -1.20
N LEU A 24 4.62 -2.73 -0.89
CA LEU A 24 5.06 -3.66 0.14
C LEU A 24 4.57 -3.22 1.52
N VAL A 25 4.73 -1.95 1.87
CA VAL A 25 4.26 -1.40 3.15
C VAL A 25 2.76 -1.63 3.33
N ALA A 26 1.95 -1.32 2.31
CA ALA A 26 0.51 -1.54 2.36
C ALA A 26 0.15 -3.02 2.59
N SER A 27 0.86 -3.95 1.94
CA SER A 27 0.63 -5.38 2.09
C SER A 27 1.04 -5.90 3.47
N ILE A 28 2.14 -5.39 4.05
CA ILE A 28 2.57 -5.71 5.43
C ILE A 28 1.50 -5.23 6.43
N LEU A 29 1.10 -3.96 6.34
CA LEU A 29 0.10 -3.36 7.21
C LEU A 29 -1.23 -4.12 7.13
N SER A 30 -1.67 -4.52 5.93
CA SER A 30 -2.92 -5.25 5.75
C SER A 30 -2.85 -6.67 6.32
N CYS A 31 -1.80 -7.43 6.01
CA CYS A 31 -1.77 -8.86 6.30
C CYS A 31 -1.38 -9.13 7.76
N GLU A 32 -0.34 -8.46 8.26
CA GLU A 32 0.15 -8.69 9.62
C GLU A 32 -0.53 -7.73 10.61
N GLY A 33 -0.76 -6.51 10.15
CA GLY A 33 -1.36 -5.46 10.97
C GLY A 33 -2.88 -5.42 10.97
N ALA A 34 -3.58 -6.10 10.06
CA ALA A 34 -5.02 -5.86 9.83
C ALA A 34 -5.37 -4.36 9.67
N VAL A 35 -4.41 -3.55 9.20
CA VAL A 35 -4.57 -2.11 8.98
C VAL A 35 -4.72 -1.85 7.49
N GLY A 36 -5.93 -1.43 7.09
CA GLY A 36 -6.22 -1.03 5.73
C GLY A 36 -5.71 0.37 5.42
N VAL A 37 -4.73 0.49 4.52
CA VAL A 37 -4.25 1.78 4.01
C VAL A 37 -4.50 1.89 2.51
N ARG A 38 -4.50 3.13 2.01
CA ARG A 38 -4.46 3.36 0.56
C ARG A 38 -3.02 3.56 0.13
N ASN A 39 -2.68 3.01 -1.01
CA ASN A 39 -1.40 3.27 -1.65
C ASN A 39 -1.62 3.49 -3.15
N GLY A 40 -0.67 4.15 -3.80
CA GLY A 40 -0.79 4.40 -5.22
C GLY A 40 0.42 5.11 -5.78
N CYS A 41 0.62 4.90 -7.07
CA CYS A 41 1.60 5.64 -7.83
C CYS A 41 1.20 7.11 -7.91
N PHE A 42 2.19 7.99 -7.93
CA PHE A 42 2.03 9.32 -8.50
C PHE A 42 1.83 9.16 -10.00
N CYS A 43 0.63 8.83 -10.43
CA CYS A 43 0.34 8.69 -11.85
C CYS A 43 0.54 10.06 -12.51
N ALA A 44 1.71 10.19 -13.12
CA ALA A 44 2.24 11.22 -13.99
C ALA A 44 1.20 12.13 -14.67
N HIS A 45 0.60 13.05 -13.92
CA HIS A 45 0.26 14.34 -14.51
C HIS A 45 1.55 15.15 -14.63
N PRO A 46 1.79 15.84 -15.76
CA PRO A 46 2.92 16.77 -15.93
C PRO A 46 3.09 17.73 -14.74
N TYR A 47 1.98 18.03 -14.06
CA TYR A 47 1.89 18.81 -12.84
C TYR A 47 2.72 18.26 -11.66
N VAL A 48 2.68 16.95 -11.41
CA VAL A 48 3.43 16.33 -10.30
C VAL A 48 4.93 16.24 -10.60
N LYS A 49 5.29 16.12 -11.89
CA LYS A 49 6.69 16.18 -12.35
C LYS A 49 7.34 17.53 -12.01
N GLY A 50 6.61 18.63 -12.20
CA GLY A 50 7.08 19.97 -11.82
C GLY A 50 7.20 20.19 -10.31
N LEU A 51 6.38 19.50 -9.51
CA LEU A 51 6.35 19.66 -8.05
C LEU A 51 7.44 18.88 -7.32
N LEU A 52 7.80 17.69 -7.83
CA LEU A 52 8.72 16.76 -7.15
C LEU A 52 10.21 17.02 -7.44
N LYS A 53 10.57 17.94 -8.35
CA LYS A 53 11.97 18.17 -8.80
C LYS A 53 12.71 16.85 -9.13
N PHE A 54 11.97 15.88 -9.64
CA PHE A 54 12.51 14.60 -10.08
C PHE A 54 13.34 14.85 -11.35
N ASP A 55 14.51 14.22 -11.46
CA ASP A 55 15.31 14.33 -12.68
C ASP A 55 14.49 13.80 -13.87
N GLU A 56 14.49 14.54 -14.99
CA GLU A 56 13.74 14.15 -16.18
C GLU A 56 14.15 12.77 -16.69
N ALA A 57 15.41 12.40 -16.48
CA ALA A 57 15.95 11.10 -16.85
C ALA A 57 15.24 9.95 -16.10
N ASP A 58 15.11 10.07 -14.78
CA ASP A 58 14.46 9.07 -13.93
C ASP A 58 12.97 8.97 -14.23
N ALA A 59 12.31 10.12 -14.44
CA ALA A 59 10.90 10.15 -14.81
C ALA A 59 10.64 9.49 -16.17
N LYS A 60 11.56 9.66 -17.14
CA LYS A 60 11.48 9.01 -18.45
C LYS A 60 11.71 7.50 -18.33
N ALA A 61 12.70 7.07 -17.55
CA ALA A 61 12.99 5.66 -17.32
C ALA A 61 11.78 4.93 -16.71
N VAL A 62 11.22 5.47 -15.63
CA VAL A 62 10.02 4.92 -14.99
C VAL A 62 8.81 4.92 -15.94
N THR A 63 8.62 5.98 -16.74
CA THR A 63 7.52 6.04 -17.71
C THR A 63 7.68 4.96 -18.78
N ALA A 64 8.91 4.72 -19.27
CA ALA A 64 9.21 3.69 -20.25
C ALA A 64 8.97 2.27 -19.68
N GLU A 65 9.36 2.02 -18.42
CA GLU A 65 9.07 0.76 -17.73
C GLU A 65 7.56 0.49 -17.66
N ILE A 66 6.78 1.50 -17.24
CA ILE A 66 5.31 1.39 -17.13
C ILE A 66 4.68 1.10 -18.50
N LEU A 67 5.12 1.81 -19.56
CA LEU A 67 4.64 1.59 -20.92
C LEU A 67 5.06 0.21 -21.46
N GLY A 68 6.20 -0.31 -21.02
CA GLY A 68 6.67 -1.67 -21.29
C GLY A 68 5.99 -2.75 -20.45
N GLY A 69 5.01 -2.40 -19.62
CA GLY A 69 4.25 -3.34 -18.78
C GLY A 69 4.96 -3.72 -17.47
N ASN A 70 6.10 -3.09 -17.15
CA ASN A 70 6.82 -3.30 -15.90
C ASN A 70 6.50 -2.17 -14.91
N ARG A 71 5.84 -2.51 -13.82
CA ARG A 71 5.40 -1.57 -12.77
C ARG A 71 6.15 -1.77 -11.45
N THR A 72 7.31 -2.42 -11.49
CA THR A 72 8.11 -2.75 -10.31
C THR A 72 8.58 -1.52 -9.55
N ASN A 73 8.99 -0.47 -10.26
CA ASN A 73 9.58 0.74 -9.67
C ASN A 73 8.59 1.90 -9.62
N LEU A 74 7.29 1.63 -9.45
CA LEU A 74 6.28 2.70 -9.41
C LEU A 74 6.55 3.67 -8.25
N PRO A 75 6.83 4.95 -8.52
CA PRO A 75 6.98 5.94 -7.48
C PRO A 75 5.61 6.27 -6.90
N GLY A 76 5.46 6.16 -5.59
CA GLY A 76 4.17 6.34 -4.95
C GLY A 76 4.27 6.60 -3.46
N MET A 77 3.12 6.60 -2.80
CA MET A 77 3.00 6.86 -1.37
C MET A 77 1.92 6.03 -0.70
N VAL A 78 2.08 5.84 0.61
CA VAL A 78 1.04 5.29 1.49
C VAL A 78 0.28 6.43 2.13
N ARG A 79 -1.04 6.27 2.21
CA ARG A 79 -1.97 7.19 2.87
C ARG A 79 -2.82 6.42 3.87
N ALA A 80 -2.63 6.74 5.15
CA ALA A 80 -3.54 6.38 6.22
C ALA A 80 -4.62 7.46 6.34
N SER A 81 -5.85 7.05 6.62
CA SER A 81 -6.99 7.96 6.81
C SER A 81 -7.77 7.49 8.03
N PHE A 82 -7.91 8.37 9.00
CA PHE A 82 -8.59 8.12 10.26
C PHE A 82 -10.00 8.70 10.19
N GLY A 83 -10.99 7.86 10.49
CA GLY A 83 -12.40 8.25 10.57
C GLY A 83 -12.88 8.37 12.02
N CYS A 84 -14.16 8.72 12.17
CA CYS A 84 -14.82 8.80 13.49
C CYS A 84 -14.95 7.44 14.21
N TYR A 85 -14.66 6.34 13.52
CA TYR A 85 -14.67 4.99 14.05
C TYR A 85 -13.31 4.55 14.59
N ASN A 86 -12.25 5.35 14.40
CA ASN A 86 -10.93 5.00 14.92
C ASN A 86 -10.76 5.43 16.38
N ASN A 87 -10.09 4.57 17.15
CA ASN A 87 -9.70 4.86 18.53
C ASN A 87 -8.17 4.89 18.67
N THR A 88 -7.66 5.14 19.88
CA THR A 88 -6.22 5.18 20.16
C THR A 88 -5.54 3.84 19.89
N ASP A 89 -6.22 2.72 20.14
CA ASP A 89 -5.67 1.38 19.92
C ASP A 89 -5.40 1.13 18.43
N ASP A 90 -6.25 1.65 17.53
CA ASP A 90 -6.00 1.61 16.09
C ASP A 90 -4.76 2.41 15.69
N ILE A 91 -4.53 3.56 16.35
CA ILE A 91 -3.35 4.40 16.12
C ILE A 91 -2.10 3.68 16.59
N ASP A 92 -2.15 3.09 17.79
CA ASP A 92 -1.03 2.35 18.38
C ASP A 92 -0.68 1.14 17.51
N ARG A 93 -1.69 0.42 17.02
CA ARG A 93 -1.52 -0.72 16.10
C ARG A 93 -0.90 -0.31 14.77
N LEU A 94 -1.32 0.82 14.19
CA LEU A 94 -0.66 1.37 13.02
C LEU A 94 0.80 1.72 13.32
N ALA A 95 1.07 2.41 14.43
CA ALA A 95 2.42 2.84 14.80
C ALA A 95 3.36 1.65 15.03
N GLU A 96 2.90 0.62 15.73
CA GLU A 96 3.64 -0.64 15.94
C GLU A 96 4.00 -1.30 14.62
N MET A 97 3.01 -1.45 13.73
CA MET A 97 3.22 -2.10 12.44
C MET A 97 4.13 -1.29 11.51
N LEU A 98 4.11 0.05 11.61
CA LEU A 98 5.08 0.90 10.93
C LEU A 98 6.51 0.70 11.45
N HIS A 99 6.69 0.48 12.75
CA HIS A 99 8.00 0.15 13.32
C HIS A 99 8.50 -1.21 12.83
N VAL A 100 7.62 -2.23 12.83
CA VAL A 100 7.93 -3.55 12.29
C VAL A 100 8.33 -3.47 10.82
N ALA A 101 7.58 -2.72 10.00
CA ALA A 101 7.90 -2.49 8.60
C ALA A 101 9.26 -1.79 8.44
N ALA A 102 9.48 -0.67 9.14
CA ALA A 102 10.70 0.11 9.05
C ALA A 102 11.96 -0.66 9.47
N ARG A 103 11.85 -1.52 10.48
CA ARG A 103 12.94 -2.40 10.93
C ARG A 103 13.09 -3.68 10.10
N LYS A 104 12.17 -3.92 9.16
CA LYS A 104 12.10 -5.14 8.34
C LYS A 104 11.95 -6.41 9.20
N GLU A 105 11.20 -6.32 10.29
CA GLU A 105 10.92 -7.39 11.25
C GLU A 105 9.61 -8.15 10.95
N TYR A 106 8.96 -7.82 9.83
CA TYR A 106 7.76 -8.51 9.36
C TYR A 106 8.06 -9.97 9.00
N LYS A 107 7.09 -10.86 9.23
CA LYS A 107 7.30 -12.31 9.11
C LYS A 107 6.87 -12.87 7.76
N GLY A 108 5.95 -12.19 7.09
CA GLY A 108 5.39 -12.62 5.81
C GLY A 108 6.44 -12.61 4.71
N ARG A 109 6.30 -13.53 3.75
CA ARG A 109 6.97 -13.43 2.45
C ARG A 109 6.05 -12.71 1.49
N TYR A 110 6.60 -11.78 0.72
CA TYR A 110 5.82 -10.96 -0.21
C TYR A 110 6.42 -11.04 -1.60
N ARG A 111 5.59 -11.40 -2.58
CA ARG A 111 5.98 -11.47 -3.99
C ARG A 111 5.47 -10.25 -4.73
N LEU A 112 6.37 -9.59 -5.45
CA LEU A 112 6.00 -8.53 -6.36
C LEU A 112 5.36 -9.13 -7.62
N ASP A 113 4.18 -8.64 -7.97
CA ASP A 113 3.61 -8.79 -9.29
C ASP A 113 4.06 -7.61 -10.17
N ALA A 114 4.98 -7.87 -11.10
CA ALA A 114 5.55 -6.86 -11.97
C ALA A 114 4.50 -6.19 -12.90
N ALA A 115 3.40 -6.90 -13.23
CA ALA A 115 2.36 -6.36 -14.10
C ALA A 115 1.52 -5.29 -13.40
N SER A 116 1.18 -5.50 -12.12
CA SER A 116 0.42 -4.53 -11.31
C SER A 116 1.30 -3.58 -10.49
N GLY A 117 2.55 -3.93 -10.20
CA GLY A 117 3.43 -3.22 -9.26
C GLY A 117 3.06 -3.43 -7.79
N SER A 118 2.21 -4.43 -7.51
CA SER A 118 1.69 -4.71 -6.16
C SER A 118 2.40 -5.90 -5.52
N TYR A 119 2.60 -5.84 -4.20
CA TYR A 119 3.13 -6.95 -3.43
C TYR A 119 1.99 -7.80 -2.89
N TRP A 120 2.09 -9.12 -3.06
CA TRP A 120 1.12 -10.08 -2.57
C TRP A 120 1.78 -11.00 -1.54
N PRO A 121 1.14 -11.25 -0.39
CA PRO A 121 1.68 -12.16 0.60
C PRO A 121 1.66 -13.61 0.07
N GLU A 122 2.71 -14.38 0.34
CA GLU A 122 2.77 -15.80 0.00
C GLU A 122 2.26 -16.65 1.16
N GLY A 123 1.33 -17.56 0.88
CA GLY A 123 0.79 -18.48 1.88
C GLY A 123 -0.13 -17.83 2.92
N PHE A 124 -0.60 -16.61 2.67
CA PHE A 124 -1.54 -15.93 3.56
C PHE A 124 -2.98 -16.34 3.22
N HIS A 125 -3.62 -17.06 4.13
CA HIS A 125 -5.02 -17.47 4.01
C HIS A 125 -5.90 -16.57 4.88
N TYR A 126 -6.84 -15.87 4.26
CA TYR A 126 -7.93 -15.23 4.98
C TYR A 126 -9.00 -16.30 5.26
N PRO A 127 -9.30 -16.62 6.54
CA PRO A 127 -10.37 -17.56 6.86
C PRO A 127 -11.72 -16.86 6.68
N LEU A 128 -12.10 -16.57 5.44
CA LEU A 128 -13.31 -15.81 5.10
C LEU A 128 -14.57 -16.48 5.66
N ARG A 129 -14.56 -17.81 5.79
CA ARG A 129 -15.66 -18.58 6.38
C ARG A 129 -15.93 -18.24 7.84
N ASP A 130 -14.90 -17.92 8.61
CA ASP A 130 -15.04 -17.61 10.03
C ASP A 130 -15.70 -16.24 10.23
N TYR A 131 -15.44 -15.30 9.32
CA TYR A 131 -16.00 -13.95 9.36
C TYR A 131 -17.37 -13.83 8.69
N PHE A 132 -17.67 -14.71 7.73
CA PHE A 132 -18.91 -14.69 6.96
C PHE A 132 -19.55 -16.08 6.95
N PRO A 133 -20.02 -16.59 8.11
CA PRO A 133 -20.53 -17.96 8.24
C PRO A 133 -21.78 -18.23 7.40
N PHE A 134 -22.45 -17.18 6.92
CA PHE A 134 -23.65 -17.23 6.10
C PHE A 134 -23.38 -17.16 4.59
N LEU A 135 -22.12 -17.00 4.16
CA LEU A 135 -21.73 -16.95 2.75
C LEU A 135 -20.93 -18.20 2.38
N SER A 136 -21.36 -18.88 1.32
CA SER A 136 -20.63 -20.02 0.75
C SER A 136 -19.58 -19.48 -0.23
N PHE A 137 -18.32 -19.47 0.18
CA PHE A 137 -17.21 -19.18 -0.72
C PHE A 137 -16.61 -20.48 -1.27
N THR A 138 -16.41 -20.53 -2.58
CA THR A 138 -15.45 -21.42 -3.24
C THR A 138 -14.06 -20.92 -2.87
N GLU A 139 -13.20 -21.78 -2.32
CA GLU A 139 -11.80 -21.44 -2.04
C GLU A 139 -11.06 -21.19 -3.36
N ALA A 140 -11.08 -19.96 -3.84
CA ALA A 140 -10.08 -19.52 -4.80
C ALA A 140 -8.82 -19.20 -4.00
N THR A 141 -7.80 -20.04 -4.15
CA THR A 141 -6.45 -19.64 -3.74
C THR A 141 -6.10 -18.36 -4.48
N VAL A 142 -5.38 -17.43 -3.84
CA VAL A 142 -4.92 -16.15 -4.43
C VAL A 142 -4.11 -16.35 -5.74
N SER A 143 -3.68 -17.58 -6.02
CA SER A 143 -3.10 -18.01 -7.30
C SER A 143 -4.07 -17.90 -8.48
N ASP A 144 -5.36 -18.20 -8.29
CA ASP A 144 -6.32 -18.39 -9.39
C ASP A 144 -6.97 -17.09 -9.89
N THR A 145 -6.92 -16.01 -9.12
CA THR A 145 -7.58 -14.75 -9.48
C THR A 145 -6.77 -13.86 -10.42
N TYR A 146 -5.49 -14.18 -10.69
CA TYR A 146 -4.61 -13.39 -11.57
C TYR A 146 -4.23 -14.07 -12.89
N THR A 147 -4.65 -15.30 -13.13
CA THR A 147 -4.63 -15.89 -14.48
C THR A 147 -5.99 -15.68 -15.15
N GLY A 148 -6.33 -14.41 -15.42
CA GLY A 148 -7.42 -14.06 -16.32
C GLY A 148 -7.07 -14.47 -17.75
N LYS A 149 -7.17 -15.77 -18.06
CA LYS A 149 -7.39 -16.24 -19.43
C LYS A 149 -8.90 -16.18 -19.70
N SER A 150 -9.29 -15.19 -20.47
CA SER A 150 -10.47 -15.23 -21.34
C SER A 150 -10.04 -14.73 -22.70
#